data_AF-A0A942BNF0-F1
#
_entry.id   AF-A0A942BNF0-F1
#
_cell.length_a   1.000
_cell.length_b   1.000
_cell.length_c   1.000
_cell.angle_alpha   90.00
_cell.angle_beta   90.00
_cell.angle_gamma   90.00
#
_symmetry.space_group_name_H-M   'P 1'
#
loop_
_entity.id
_entity.type
_entity.pdbx_description
1 polymer ?
#
loop_
_entity_poly.entity_id
_entity_poly.type
_entity_poly.pdbx_seq_one_letter_code
_entity_poly.pdbx_strand_id
1 'polypeptide(L)'
;MAAVIGILVGPKSSGSNMAAIIRACQSGNLEAQVGVVVAPRDDAPARTNAESLGVPTVVIEPGEAYGERLLVPLNGCDVVCLAGYLRLLPDEVLRAFPGRVLNIHPALLPRHGGQGMYGIKVHEAVLRDGDKESGCTVHRVTSEYDKGEILLQRRCPVFTGDTPETLAQRVLIEEHLAYVEALRMVLP
;
A
#
# COMPACT_ATOMS: atom_id res chain seq x y z
N MET A 1 11.49 20.29 -8.17
CA MET A 1 11.30 19.94 -6.75
C MET A 1 11.03 18.45 -6.70
N ALA A 2 11.52 17.73 -5.69
CA ALA A 2 11.24 16.29 -5.57
C ALA A 2 9.75 16.05 -5.36
N ALA A 3 9.20 15.00 -5.98
CA ALA A 3 7.79 14.66 -5.83
C ALA A 3 7.45 14.31 -4.37
N VAL A 4 6.23 14.61 -3.94
CA VAL A 4 5.74 14.41 -2.57
C VAL A 4 4.76 13.25 -2.52
N ILE A 5 5.06 12.25 -1.68
CA ILE A 5 4.24 11.05 -1.48
C ILE A 5 3.44 11.21 -0.18
N GLY A 6 2.12 11.04 -0.27
CA GLY A 6 1.25 10.82 0.88
C GLY A 6 0.97 9.33 1.07
N ILE A 7 1.00 8.81 2.29
CA ILE A 7 0.77 7.38 2.56
C ILE A 7 -0.42 7.20 3.49
N LEU A 8 -1.37 6.36 3.10
CA LEU A 8 -2.47 5.92 3.96
C LEU A 8 -2.19 4.49 4.45
N VAL A 9 -2.25 4.28 5.76
CA VAL A 9 -1.97 2.97 6.38
C VAL A 9 -3.20 2.37 7.05
N GLY A 10 -3.15 1.06 7.28
CA GLY A 10 -4.21 0.35 7.98
C GLY A 10 -4.12 0.41 9.52
N PRO A 11 -5.22 0.07 10.20
CA PRO A 11 -5.33 0.14 11.65
C PRO A 11 -4.36 -0.80 12.40
N LYS A 12 -4.04 -1.96 11.81
CA LYS A 12 -3.11 -2.95 12.39
C LYS A 12 -1.80 -3.05 11.60
N SER A 13 -1.56 -2.13 10.67
CA SER A 13 -0.37 -2.19 9.80
C SER A 13 0.89 -1.92 10.62
N SER A 14 1.92 -2.74 10.45
CA SER A 14 3.28 -2.44 10.94
C SER A 14 3.97 -1.34 10.11
N GLY A 15 3.39 -1.00 8.95
CA GLY A 15 3.95 0.00 8.04
C GLY A 15 5.21 -0.48 7.33
N SER A 16 5.42 -1.77 7.11
CA SER A 16 6.64 -2.27 6.45
C SER A 16 6.77 -1.79 5.00
N ASN A 17 5.69 -1.83 4.20
CA ASN A 17 5.65 -1.22 2.85
C ASN A 17 5.91 0.30 2.89
N MET A 18 5.28 1.01 3.84
CA MET A 18 5.51 2.43 4.08
C MET A 18 6.99 2.71 4.40
N ALA A 19 7.61 1.93 5.29
CA ALA A 19 9.01 2.07 5.66
C ALA A 19 9.95 1.78 4.49
N ALA A 20 9.61 0.82 3.62
CA ALA A 20 10.37 0.55 2.40
C ALA A 20 10.38 1.76 1.46
N ILE A 21 9.22 2.41 1.26
CA ILE A 21 9.10 3.65 0.48
C ILE A 21 9.93 4.78 1.12
N ILE A 22 9.77 5.01 2.42
CA ILE A 22 10.50 6.07 3.15
C ILE A 22 12.02 5.88 3.01
N ARG A 23 12.53 4.66 3.23
CA ARG A 23 13.96 4.35 3.11
C ARG A 23 14.47 4.48 1.68
N ALA A 24 13.65 4.15 0.68
CA ALA A 24 14.01 4.36 -0.72
C ALA A 24 14.19 5.86 -1.03
N CYS A 25 13.30 6.72 -0.52
CA CYS A 25 13.46 8.17 -0.63
C CYS A 25 14.73 8.66 0.08
N GLN A 26 14.93 8.26 1.35
CA GLN A 26 16.07 8.71 2.17
C GLN A 26 17.44 8.29 1.62
N SER A 27 17.51 7.14 0.95
CA SER A 27 18.74 6.65 0.31
C SER A 27 19.00 7.25 -1.08
N GLY A 28 18.09 8.07 -1.61
CA GLY A 28 18.16 8.57 -2.98
C GLY A 28 17.83 7.52 -4.04
N ASN A 29 17.39 6.33 -3.63
CA ASN A 29 16.97 5.27 -4.55
C ASN A 29 15.61 5.57 -5.22
N LEU A 30 14.85 6.50 -4.66
CA LEU A 30 13.61 7.05 -5.21
C LEU A 30 13.69 8.58 -5.12
N GLU A 31 13.60 9.29 -6.25
CA GLU A 31 13.71 10.76 -6.31
C GLU A 31 12.42 11.47 -5.86
N ALA A 32 12.04 11.21 -4.60
CA ALA A 32 10.83 11.72 -3.98
C ALA A 32 11.05 11.91 -2.47
N GLN A 33 10.04 12.46 -1.79
CA GLN A 33 9.98 12.50 -0.34
C GLN A 33 8.60 12.06 0.15
N VAL A 34 8.54 11.46 1.34
CA VAL A 34 7.26 11.15 1.99
C VAL A 34 6.86 12.34 2.85
N GLY A 35 5.80 13.04 2.47
CA GLY A 35 5.34 14.26 3.13
C GLY A 35 4.48 13.99 4.37
N VAL A 36 3.66 12.94 4.34
CA VAL A 36 2.78 12.58 5.44
C VAL A 36 2.41 11.10 5.44
N VAL A 37 2.25 10.54 6.64
CA VAL A 37 1.59 9.24 6.85
C VAL A 37 0.29 9.47 7.62
N VAL A 38 -0.84 9.07 7.04
CA VAL A 38 -2.15 9.17 7.68
C VAL A 38 -2.57 7.80 8.20
N ALA A 39 -2.79 7.72 9.51
CA ALA A 39 -3.25 6.53 10.20
C ALA A 39 -4.71 6.68 10.65
N PRO A 40 -5.49 5.58 10.71
CA PRO A 40 -6.89 5.63 11.09
C PRO A 40 -7.11 5.61 12.61
N ARG A 41 -6.05 5.54 13.40
CA ARG A 41 -6.06 5.60 14.87
C ARG A 41 -4.67 5.86 15.42
N ASP A 42 -4.63 6.35 16.64
CA ASP A 42 -3.40 6.74 17.32
C ASP A 42 -2.48 5.53 17.56
N ASP A 43 -3.01 4.42 18.05
CA ASP A 43 -2.24 3.21 18.37
C ASP A 43 -1.78 2.38 17.14
N ALA A 44 -1.91 2.90 15.92
CA ALA A 44 -1.47 2.20 14.72
C ALA A 44 0.07 2.04 14.72
N PRO A 45 0.63 0.81 14.68
CA PRO A 45 2.07 0.60 14.80
C PRO A 45 2.91 1.28 13.70
N ALA A 46 2.33 1.44 12.50
CA ALA A 46 2.93 2.19 11.41
C ALA A 46 3.25 3.65 11.78
N ARG A 47 2.52 4.26 12.72
CA ARG A 47 2.73 5.65 13.12
C ARG A 47 4.07 5.83 13.82
N THR A 48 4.34 5.04 14.85
CA THR A 48 5.62 5.03 15.57
C THR A 48 6.79 4.75 14.62
N ASN A 49 6.60 3.85 13.65
CA ASN A 49 7.62 3.54 12.65
C ASN A 49 7.90 4.75 11.73
N ALA A 50 6.86 5.41 11.21
CA ALA A 50 7.01 6.63 10.41
C ALA A 50 7.71 7.76 11.18
N GLU A 51 7.31 8.00 12.43
CA GLU A 51 7.90 9.01 13.32
C GLU A 51 9.39 8.72 13.57
N SER A 52 9.75 7.46 13.83
CA SER A 52 11.15 7.06 14.01
C SER A 52 12.02 7.23 12.75
N LEU A 53 11.38 7.27 11.57
CA LEU A 53 12.02 7.57 10.29
C LEU A 53 11.95 9.08 9.95
N GLY A 54 11.47 9.93 10.86
CA GLY A 54 11.42 11.38 10.69
C GLY A 54 10.29 11.87 9.78
N VAL A 55 9.25 11.07 9.55
CA VAL A 55 8.11 11.44 8.70
C VAL A 55 6.92 11.89 9.56
N PRO A 56 6.30 13.05 9.26
CA PRO A 56 5.12 13.52 9.96
C PRO A 56 3.93 12.54 9.85
N THR A 57 3.19 12.40 10.94
CA THR A 57 1.99 11.55 10.98
C THR A 57 0.75 12.35 11.36
N VAL A 58 -0.41 11.90 10.85
CA VAL A 58 -1.72 12.47 11.19
C VAL A 58 -2.71 11.34 11.46
N VAL A 59 -3.53 11.48 12.49
CA VAL A 59 -4.59 10.51 12.79
C VAL A 59 -5.92 11.04 12.25
N ILE A 60 -6.50 10.34 11.28
CA ILE A 60 -7.85 10.60 10.77
C ILE A 60 -8.69 9.33 10.91
N GLU A 61 -9.51 9.29 11.95
CA GLU A 61 -10.47 8.21 12.15
C GLU A 61 -11.58 8.24 11.07
N PRO A 62 -12.03 7.07 10.57
CA PRO A 62 -13.19 7.00 9.70
C PRO A 62 -14.44 7.54 10.40
N GLY A 63 -15.27 8.27 9.67
CA GLY A 63 -16.50 8.85 10.19
C GLY A 63 -17.11 9.83 9.19
N GLU A 64 -17.84 10.80 9.71
CA GLU A 64 -18.40 11.88 8.91
C GLU A 64 -17.31 12.65 8.14
N ALA A 65 -17.58 12.96 6.87
CA ALA A 65 -16.69 13.68 5.97
C ALA A 65 -15.27 13.09 5.90
N TYR A 66 -15.15 11.75 5.95
CA TYR A 66 -13.85 11.08 6.00
C TYR A 66 -12.99 11.39 4.78
N GLY A 67 -13.58 11.42 3.58
CA GLY A 67 -12.87 11.76 2.33
C GLY A 67 -12.28 13.17 2.39
N GLU A 68 -13.09 14.17 2.75
CA GLU A 68 -12.67 15.57 2.88
C GLU A 68 -11.60 15.74 3.95
N ARG A 69 -11.73 15.04 5.08
CA ARG A 69 -10.73 15.06 6.16
C ARG A 69 -9.39 14.42 5.74
N LEU A 70 -9.41 13.40 4.89
CA LEU A 70 -8.18 12.83 4.31
C LEU A 70 -7.50 13.81 3.36
N LEU A 71 -8.25 14.64 2.63
CA LEU A 71 -7.67 15.60 1.68
C LEU A 71 -6.83 16.68 2.36
N VAL A 72 -7.14 17.05 3.60
CA VAL A 72 -6.41 18.10 4.34
C VAL A 72 -4.91 17.78 4.47
N PRO A 73 -4.48 16.64 5.06
CA PRO A 73 -3.07 16.29 5.14
C PRO A 73 -2.47 15.87 3.78
N LEU A 74 -3.29 15.38 2.85
CA LEU A 74 -2.81 14.97 1.52
C LEU A 74 -2.59 16.16 0.57
N ASN A 75 -3.03 17.36 0.94
CA ASN A 75 -2.86 18.55 0.11
C ASN A 75 -1.38 18.81 -0.20
N GLY A 76 -1.06 19.02 -1.48
CA GLY A 76 0.33 19.19 -1.96
C GLY A 76 1.09 17.88 -2.21
N CYS A 77 0.48 16.71 -1.98
CA CYS A 77 1.06 15.45 -2.45
C CYS A 77 0.87 15.28 -3.97
N ASP A 78 1.86 14.67 -4.62
CA ASP A 78 1.84 14.32 -6.04
C ASP A 78 1.24 12.93 -6.26
N VAL A 79 1.39 12.01 -5.31
CA VAL A 79 0.85 10.65 -5.35
C VAL A 79 0.41 10.20 -3.96
N VAL A 80 -0.63 9.37 -3.90
CA VAL A 80 -1.11 8.73 -2.66
C VAL A 80 -0.87 7.22 -2.73
N CYS A 81 -0.21 6.67 -1.72
CA CYS A 81 0.07 5.24 -1.61
C CYS A 81 -0.77 4.61 -0.50
N LEU A 82 -1.55 3.59 -0.85
CA LEU A 82 -2.22 2.73 0.11
C LEU A 82 -1.26 1.61 0.53
N ALA A 83 -0.84 1.61 1.80
CA ALA A 83 0.13 0.66 2.36
C ALA A 83 -0.48 -0.12 3.52
N GLY A 84 -1.20 -1.20 3.19
CA GLY A 84 -2.00 -1.97 4.14
C GLY A 84 -3.31 -1.27 4.53
N TYR A 85 -3.82 -0.37 3.69
CA TYR A 85 -5.13 0.25 3.85
C TYR A 85 -6.25 -0.76 3.54
N LEU A 86 -7.25 -0.87 4.41
CA LEU A 86 -8.20 -2.00 4.39
C LEU A 86 -9.64 -1.59 4.03
N ARG A 87 -9.86 -0.36 3.57
CA ARG A 87 -11.19 0.15 3.24
C ARG A 87 -11.23 0.55 1.78
N LEU A 88 -12.44 0.66 1.23
CA LEU A 88 -12.62 1.34 -0.04
C LEU A 88 -12.27 2.81 0.17
N LEU A 89 -11.44 3.35 -0.72
CA LEU A 89 -11.02 4.74 -0.62
C LEU A 89 -12.22 5.65 -0.98
N PRO A 90 -12.50 6.71 -0.21
CA PRO A 90 -13.56 7.66 -0.55
C PRO A 90 -13.34 8.28 -1.93
N ASP A 91 -14.42 8.44 -2.70
CA ASP A 91 -14.37 8.96 -4.08
C ASP A 91 -13.83 10.40 -4.14
N GLU A 92 -13.96 11.18 -3.07
CA GLU A 92 -13.40 12.53 -2.93
C GLU A 92 -11.88 12.51 -3.14
N VAL A 93 -11.20 11.50 -2.58
CA VAL A 93 -9.75 11.34 -2.72
C VAL A 93 -9.40 10.94 -4.16
N LEU A 94 -10.17 10.02 -4.76
CA LEU A 94 -9.95 9.60 -6.14
C LEU A 94 -10.13 10.77 -7.13
N ARG A 95 -11.12 11.65 -6.89
CA ARG A 95 -11.34 12.85 -7.70
C ARG A 95 -10.21 13.88 -7.55
N ALA A 96 -9.63 14.04 -6.37
CA ALA A 96 -8.51 14.94 -6.14
C ALA A 96 -7.17 14.40 -6.69
N PHE A 97 -7.03 13.08 -6.76
CA PHE A 97 -5.83 12.38 -7.23
C PHE A 97 -6.13 11.49 -8.45
N PRO A 98 -6.62 12.04 -9.58
CA PRO A 98 -7.05 11.24 -10.71
C PRO A 98 -5.88 10.45 -11.29
N GLY A 99 -5.97 9.11 -11.21
CA GLY A 99 -4.90 8.20 -11.62
C GLY A 99 -3.65 8.24 -10.73
N ARG A 100 -3.59 9.07 -9.68
CA ARG A 100 -2.40 9.27 -8.83
C ARG A 100 -2.54 8.61 -7.45
N VAL A 101 -3.39 7.59 -7.35
CA VAL A 101 -3.50 6.76 -6.15
C VAL A 101 -3.09 5.34 -6.50
N LEU A 102 -2.11 4.82 -5.76
CA LEU A 102 -1.60 3.45 -5.92
C LEU A 102 -1.97 2.59 -4.72
N ASN A 103 -2.18 1.31 -4.96
CA ASN A 103 -2.30 0.29 -3.92
C ASN A 103 -1.39 -0.88 -4.23
N ILE A 104 -0.91 -1.55 -3.17
CA ILE A 104 -0.24 -2.84 -3.28
C ILE A 104 -1.12 -3.93 -2.70
N HIS A 105 -1.31 -4.99 -3.46
CA HIS A 105 -2.12 -6.14 -3.09
C HIS A 105 -1.27 -7.43 -3.05
N PRO A 106 -1.35 -8.28 -2.01
CA PRO A 106 -0.49 -9.46 -1.85
C PRO A 106 -0.93 -10.67 -2.69
N ALA A 107 -1.35 -10.44 -3.94
CA ALA A 107 -1.60 -11.49 -4.92
C ALA A 107 -1.35 -11.00 -6.35
N LEU A 108 -1.34 -11.95 -7.29
CA LEU A 108 -1.31 -11.70 -8.73
C LEU A 108 -2.72 -11.43 -9.25
N LEU A 109 -3.17 -10.16 -9.15
CA LEU A 109 -4.48 -9.72 -9.63
C LEU A 109 -4.70 -10.11 -11.11
N PRO A 110 -5.94 -10.48 -11.49
CA PRO A 110 -7.18 -10.41 -10.69
C PRO A 110 -7.36 -11.59 -9.70
N ARG A 111 -6.43 -12.55 -9.65
CA ARG A 111 -6.55 -13.71 -8.75
C ARG A 111 -6.40 -13.26 -7.30
N HIS A 112 -7.27 -13.78 -6.43
CA HIS A 112 -7.29 -13.47 -5.00
C HIS A 112 -7.41 -11.97 -4.68
N GLY A 113 -8.03 -11.18 -5.56
CA GLY A 113 -8.38 -9.78 -5.32
C GLY A 113 -9.83 -9.59 -4.88
N GLY A 114 -10.16 -8.36 -4.50
CA GLY A 114 -11.51 -7.92 -4.19
C GLY A 114 -11.84 -7.89 -2.70
N GLN A 115 -13.10 -7.59 -2.39
CA GLN A 115 -13.55 -7.41 -1.02
C GLN A 115 -13.32 -8.67 -0.17
N GLY A 116 -12.66 -8.50 0.98
CA GLY A 116 -12.36 -9.60 1.91
C GLY A 116 -11.01 -10.28 1.68
N MET A 117 -10.34 -10.01 0.56
CA MET A 117 -9.03 -10.54 0.23
C MET A 117 -7.94 -9.57 0.71
N TYR A 118 -7.61 -9.58 1.99
CA TYR A 118 -6.55 -8.72 2.53
C TYR A 118 -5.75 -9.42 3.63
N GLY A 119 -4.50 -9.01 3.81
CA GLY A 119 -3.60 -9.57 4.82
C GLY A 119 -3.47 -11.09 4.69
N ILE A 120 -3.48 -11.79 5.83
CA ILE A 120 -3.22 -13.24 5.87
C ILE A 120 -4.23 -14.07 5.06
N LYS A 121 -5.46 -13.57 4.89
CA LYS A 121 -6.54 -14.26 4.16
C LYS A 121 -6.17 -14.53 2.70
N VAL A 122 -5.35 -13.67 2.11
CA VAL A 122 -4.89 -13.84 0.73
C VAL A 122 -3.97 -15.06 0.62
N HIS A 123 -3.02 -15.18 1.54
CA HIS A 123 -2.09 -16.31 1.57
C HIS A 123 -2.78 -17.63 1.94
N GLU A 124 -3.76 -17.60 2.86
CA GLU A 124 -4.64 -18.74 3.13
C GLU A 124 -5.37 -19.22 1.87
N ALA A 125 -5.90 -18.29 1.07
CA ALA A 125 -6.60 -18.61 -0.16
C ALA A 125 -5.67 -19.19 -1.24
N VAL A 126 -4.48 -18.61 -1.43
CA VAL A 126 -3.47 -19.12 -2.36
C VAL A 126 -3.13 -20.58 -2.05
N LEU A 127 -2.89 -20.89 -0.77
CA LEU A 127 -2.55 -22.25 -0.35
C LEU A 127 -3.74 -23.22 -0.46
N ARG A 128 -4.93 -22.79 -0.03
CA ARG A 128 -6.16 -23.58 -0.13
C ARG A 128 -6.48 -23.95 -1.58
N ASP A 129 -6.28 -23.02 -2.51
CA ASP A 129 -6.57 -23.22 -3.92
C ASP A 129 -5.45 -23.99 -4.66
N GLY A 130 -4.37 -24.34 -3.96
CA GLY A 130 -3.30 -25.20 -4.46
C GLY A 130 -2.33 -24.54 -5.43
N ASP A 131 -2.28 -23.20 -5.42
CA ASP A 131 -1.46 -22.41 -6.33
C ASP A 131 0.04 -22.74 -6.18
N LYS A 132 0.77 -22.70 -7.30
CA LYS A 132 2.22 -22.93 -7.35
C LYS A 132 3.05 -21.66 -7.38
N GLU A 133 2.38 -20.54 -7.65
CA GLU A 133 2.97 -19.21 -7.64
C GLU A 133 2.04 -18.26 -6.88
N SER A 134 2.65 -17.32 -6.18
CA SER A 134 2.01 -16.16 -5.57
C SER A 134 2.78 -14.91 -5.95
N GLY A 135 2.51 -13.80 -5.29
CA GLY A 135 3.22 -12.56 -5.54
C GLY A 135 2.45 -11.36 -5.02
N CYS A 136 2.76 -10.21 -5.58
CA CYS A 136 2.05 -8.98 -5.31
C CYS A 136 1.79 -8.21 -6.61
N THR A 137 0.79 -7.32 -6.54
CA THR A 137 0.42 -6.42 -7.63
C THR A 137 0.39 -4.99 -7.12
N VAL A 138 1.06 -4.08 -7.81
CA VAL A 138 0.84 -2.63 -7.66
C VAL A 138 -0.10 -2.18 -8.77
N HIS A 139 -1.17 -1.50 -8.41
CA HIS A 139 -2.19 -1.04 -9.35
C HIS A 139 -2.70 0.36 -8.99
N ARG A 140 -3.28 1.06 -9.96
CA ARG A 140 -4.03 2.29 -9.70
C ARG A 140 -5.30 1.97 -8.96
N VAL A 141 -5.69 2.83 -8.02
CA VAL A 141 -6.94 2.65 -7.25
C VAL A 141 -8.11 3.22 -8.05
N THR A 142 -9.25 2.53 -7.97
CA THR A 142 -10.55 2.97 -8.50
C THR A 142 -11.60 2.88 -7.39
N SER A 143 -12.85 3.23 -7.70
CA SER A 143 -13.98 3.03 -6.79
C SER A 143 -14.36 1.56 -6.58
N GLU A 144 -13.68 0.63 -7.25
CA GLU A 144 -13.82 -0.82 -7.06
C GLU A 144 -12.51 -1.42 -6.53
N TYR A 145 -12.63 -2.31 -5.53
CA TYR A 145 -11.49 -3.03 -4.96
C TYR A 145 -10.73 -3.79 -6.04
N ASP A 146 -9.43 -3.51 -6.14
CA ASP A 146 -8.45 -4.28 -6.92
C ASP A 146 -8.78 -4.45 -8.41
N LYS A 147 -9.56 -3.51 -8.98
CA LYS A 147 -9.97 -3.52 -10.41
C LYS A 147 -9.31 -2.43 -11.26
N GLY A 148 -8.40 -1.65 -10.70
CA GLY A 148 -7.71 -0.61 -11.47
C GLY A 148 -6.59 -1.16 -12.35
N GLU A 149 -6.00 -0.26 -13.13
CA GLU A 149 -4.88 -0.55 -14.02
C GLU A 149 -3.71 -1.17 -13.24
N ILE A 150 -3.29 -2.37 -13.64
CA ILE A 150 -2.10 -3.04 -13.11
C ILE A 150 -0.86 -2.32 -13.67
N LEU A 151 0.01 -1.84 -12.79
CA LEU A 151 1.28 -1.21 -13.15
C LEU A 151 2.41 -2.23 -13.16
N LEU A 152 2.46 -3.07 -12.13
CA LEU A 152 3.55 -4.01 -11.91
C LEU A 152 3.05 -5.23 -11.14
N GLN A 153 3.58 -6.40 -11.50
CA GLN A 153 3.43 -7.63 -10.71
C GLN A 153 4.80 -8.24 -10.47
N ARG A 154 5.02 -8.69 -9.23
CA ARG A 154 6.20 -9.49 -8.86
C ARG A 154 5.73 -10.83 -8.35
N ARG A 155 6.43 -11.89 -8.75
CA ARG A 155 6.05 -13.28 -8.49
C ARG A 155 7.01 -13.95 -7.54
N CYS A 156 6.52 -14.88 -6.74
CA CYS A 156 7.34 -15.78 -5.94
C CYS A 156 6.76 -17.20 -5.94
N PRO A 157 7.59 -18.24 -5.84
CA PRO A 157 7.12 -19.61 -5.78
C PRO A 157 6.34 -19.88 -4.48
N VAL A 158 5.37 -20.78 -4.57
CA VAL A 158 4.73 -21.44 -3.41
C VAL A 158 5.38 -22.81 -3.25
N PHE A 159 6.04 -23.03 -2.12
CA PHE A 159 6.73 -24.29 -1.85
C PHE A 159 5.82 -25.29 -1.16
N THR A 160 6.11 -26.57 -1.38
CA THR A 160 5.49 -27.66 -0.62
C THR A 160 5.75 -27.45 0.88
N GLY A 161 4.68 -27.41 1.67
CA GLY A 161 4.76 -27.23 3.13
C GLY A 161 4.77 -25.78 3.60
N ASP A 162 4.59 -24.79 2.71
CA ASP A 162 4.36 -23.41 3.13
C ASP A 162 3.15 -23.29 4.05
N THR A 163 3.26 -22.43 5.06
CA THR A 163 2.13 -21.91 5.83
C THR A 163 1.74 -20.52 5.28
N PRO A 164 0.55 -20.00 5.60
CA PRO A 164 0.17 -18.64 5.21
C PRO A 164 1.22 -17.60 5.63
N GLU A 165 1.85 -17.77 6.79
CA GLU A 165 2.87 -16.87 7.32
C GLU A 165 4.20 -16.94 6.56
N THR A 166 4.69 -18.15 6.23
CA THR A 166 5.94 -18.29 5.46
C THR A 166 5.77 -17.75 4.05
N LEU A 167 4.61 -17.97 3.44
CA LEU A 167 4.26 -17.38 2.16
C LEU A 167 4.11 -15.85 2.25
N ALA A 168 3.45 -15.34 3.30
CA ALA A 168 3.30 -13.90 3.53
C ALA A 168 4.66 -13.19 3.64
N GLN A 169 5.61 -13.78 4.37
CA GLN A 169 6.97 -13.22 4.50
C GLN A 169 7.68 -13.15 3.15
N ARG A 170 7.51 -14.18 2.30
CA ARG A 170 8.10 -14.20 0.95
C ARG A 170 7.47 -13.15 0.05
N VAL A 171 6.14 -13.06 0.04
CA VAL A 171 5.41 -12.05 -0.73
C VAL A 171 5.77 -10.65 -0.26
N LEU A 172 5.94 -10.43 1.04
CA LEU A 172 6.29 -9.12 1.61
C LEU A 172 7.63 -8.57 1.10
N ILE A 173 8.61 -9.45 0.83
CA ILE A 173 9.87 -9.04 0.20
C ILE A 173 9.61 -8.50 -1.20
N GLU A 174 8.80 -9.21 -1.98
CA GLU A 174 8.41 -8.76 -3.31
C GLU A 174 7.57 -7.47 -3.25
N GLU A 175 6.74 -7.29 -2.23
CA GLU A 175 5.95 -6.07 -2.06
C GLU A 175 6.84 -4.83 -1.86
N HIS A 176 7.86 -4.92 -1.01
CA HIS A 176 8.79 -3.81 -0.77
C HIS A 176 9.50 -3.38 -2.04
N LEU A 177 9.89 -4.33 -2.88
CA LEU A 177 10.52 -4.07 -4.16
C LEU A 177 9.52 -3.50 -5.17
N ALA A 178 8.35 -4.13 -5.29
CA ALA A 178 7.31 -3.75 -6.25
C ALA A 178 6.84 -2.31 -6.04
N TYR A 179 6.60 -1.91 -4.78
CA TYR A 179 6.06 -0.60 -4.51
C TYR A 179 7.03 0.52 -4.89
N VAL A 180 8.31 0.37 -4.54
CA VAL A 180 9.35 1.34 -4.90
C VAL A 180 9.55 1.39 -6.42
N GLU A 181 9.55 0.23 -7.08
CA GLU A 181 9.68 0.14 -8.54
C GLU A 181 8.50 0.81 -9.26
N ALA A 182 7.26 0.52 -8.85
CA ALA A 182 6.06 1.13 -9.42
C ALA A 182 6.02 2.64 -9.20
N LEU A 183 6.51 3.14 -8.06
CA LEU A 183 6.63 4.57 -7.82
C LEU A 183 7.61 5.24 -8.78
N ARG A 184 8.75 4.62 -9.09
CA ARG A 184 9.67 5.13 -10.13
C ARG A 184 9.04 5.20 -11.51
N MET A 185 8.10 4.30 -11.82
CA MET A 185 7.44 4.29 -13.12
C MET A 185 6.44 5.44 -13.30
N VAL A 186 5.89 5.99 -12.20
CA VAL A 186 4.82 6.99 -12.25
C VAL A 186 5.25 8.37 -11.78
N LEU A 187 6.36 8.47 -11.05
CA LEU A 187 6.94 9.74 -10.64
C LEU A 187 7.87 10.27 -11.74
N PRO A 188 7.94 11.61 -11.91
CA PRO A 188 8.74 12.26 -12.93
C PRO A 188 10.25 12.10 -12.74
#